data_AF-V5XJK6-F1
#
_entry.id   AF-V5XJK6-F1
#
_cell.length_a   1.000
_cell.length_b   1.000
_cell.length_c   1.000
_cell.angle_alpha   90.00
_cell.angle_beta   90.00
_cell.angle_gamma   90.00
#
_symmetry.space_group_name_H-M   'P 1'
#
loop_
_entity.id
_entity.type
_entity.pdbx_description
1 polymer ?
#
loop_
_entity_poly.entity_id
_entity_poly.type
_entity_poly.pdbx_seq_one_letter_code
_entity_poly.pdbx_strand_id
1 'polypeptide(L)' 'MDKFSEDLRLLPVGTFQPTTVYALLRKLKLTAASREVQATAIDEWLAEHPPGPLMTYTLRKEGFR' A
#
# COMPACT_ATOMS: atom_id res chain seq x y z
N MET A 1 -11.70 10.76 -31.36
CA MET A 1 -12.10 10.04 -30.12
C MET A 1 -10.96 9.08 -29.83
N ASP A 2 -9.91 9.57 -29.18
CA ASP A 2 -8.74 8.76 -28.79
C ASP A 2 -8.62 8.86 -27.27
N LYS A 3 -9.28 7.93 -26.57
CA LYS A 3 -9.45 7.96 -25.11
C LYS A 3 -8.70 6.83 -24.40
N PHE A 4 -7.61 6.33 -24.99
CA PHE A 4 -6.81 5.24 -24.42
C PHE A 4 -5.32 5.32 -24.73
N SER A 5 -4.75 6.51 -24.92
CA SER A 5 -3.30 6.70 -24.82
C SER A 5 -2.91 6.94 -23.35
N GLU A 6 -3.30 6.03 -22.47
CA GLU A 6 -2.61 5.94 -21.18
C GLU A 6 -1.24 5.32 -21.49
N ASP A 7 -0.21 6.17 -21.52
CA ASP A 7 1.18 5.77 -21.42
C ASP A 7 1.33 4.82 -20.21
N LEU A 8 1.18 3.52 -20.45
CA LEU A 8 1.57 2.47 -19.51
C LEU A 8 3.09 2.50 -19.42
N ARG A 9 3.61 3.48 -18.68
CA ARG A 9 5.01 3.51 -18.26
C ARG A 9 5.19 2.29 -17.36
N LEU A 10 5.68 1.21 -17.97
CA LEU A 10 6.11 0.02 -17.26
C LEU A 10 7.18 0.47 -16.27
N LEU A 11 6.78 0.62 -15.02
CA LEU A 11 7.65 0.97 -13.93
C LEU A 11 8.72 -0.12 -13.78
N PRO A 12 10.00 0.23 -13.58
CA PRO A 12 11.04 -0.76 -13.36
C PRO A 12 10.67 -1.71 -12.23
N VAL A 13 10.98 -3.00 -12.41
CA VAL A 13 10.76 -4.02 -11.39
C VAL A 13 11.47 -3.56 -10.11
N GLY A 14 10.70 -3.29 -9.05
CA GLY A 14 11.22 -2.79 -7.77
C GLY A 14 10.72 -1.40 -7.36
N THR A 15 10.18 -0.58 -8.28
CA THR A 15 9.62 0.74 -7.93
C THR A 15 8.15 0.69 -7.50
N PHE A 16 7.62 -0.50 -7.22
CA PHE A 16 6.24 -0.66 -6.75
C PHE A 16 6.11 -0.17 -5.30
N GLN A 17 5.44 0.97 -5.15
CA GLN A 17 5.04 1.52 -3.86
C GLN A 17 3.58 1.13 -3.57
N PRO A 18 3.30 0.38 -2.50
CA PRO A 18 1.94 0.00 -2.16
C PRO A 18 1.12 1.25 -1.81
N THR A 19 -0.07 1.36 -2.40
CA THR A 19 -0.98 2.49 -2.20
C THR A 19 -2.19 2.14 -1.33
N THR A 20 -2.29 0.90 -0.86
CA THR A 20 -3.35 0.39 0.01
C THR A 20 -2.77 -0.51 1.09
N VAL A 21 -3.47 -0.62 2.22
CA VAL A 21 -3.11 -1.57 3.30
C VAL A 21 -2.98 -2.99 2.78
N TYR A 22 -3.93 -3.48 1.97
CA TYR A 22 -3.87 -4.83 1.42
C TYR A 22 -2.63 -5.06 0.53
N ALA A 23 -2.29 -4.08 -0.32
CA ALA A 23 -1.09 -4.16 -1.16
C ALA A 23 0.20 -4.15 -0.31
N LEU A 24 0.22 -3.37 0.77
CA LEU A 24 1.33 -3.33 1.72
C LEU A 24 1.47 -4.68 2.44
N LEU A 25 0.41 -5.20 3.04
CA LEU A 25 0.42 -6.49 3.73
C LEU A 25 0.80 -7.63 2.79
N ARG A 26 0.36 -7.60 1.53
CA ARG A 26 0.78 -8.57 0.51
C ARG A 26 2.27 -8.46 0.19
N LYS A 27 2.81 -7.24 0.07
CA LYS A 27 4.25 -6.99 -0.14
C LYS A 27 5.08 -7.50 1.03
N LEU A 28 4.61 -7.31 2.26
CA LEU A 28 5.25 -7.78 3.49
C LEU A 28 4.98 -9.26 3.80
N LYS A 29 4.12 -9.93 3.02
CA LYS A 29 3.66 -11.31 3.24
C LYS A 29 2.95 -11.52 4.60
N LEU A 30 2.24 -10.49 5.08
CA LEU A 30 1.56 -10.45 6.38
C LEU A 30 0.03 -10.55 6.27
N THR A 31 -0.51 -10.91 5.11
CA THR A 31 -1.97 -11.00 4.90
C THR A 31 -2.67 -12.00 5.84
N ALA A 32 -1.96 -13.04 6.27
CA ALA A 32 -2.46 -14.04 7.23
C ALA A 32 -1.92 -13.84 8.66
N ALA A 33 -1.13 -12.80 8.91
CA ALA A 33 -0.60 -12.50 10.23
C ALA A 33 -1.69 -11.99 11.17
N SER A 34 -1.43 -12.04 12.49
CA SER A 34 -2.33 -11.43 13.46
C SER A 34 -2.45 -9.92 13.24
N ARG A 35 -3.57 -9.34 13.68
CA ARG A 35 -3.84 -7.91 13.51
C ARG A 35 -2.78 -7.02 14.19
N GLU A 36 -2.23 -7.47 15.32
CA GLU A 36 -1.14 -6.80 16.03
C GLU A 36 0.13 -6.74 15.18
N VAL A 37 0.53 -7.88 14.59
CA VAL A 37 1.70 -7.95 13.70
C VAL A 37 1.49 -7.09 12.45
N GLN A 38 0.29 -7.09 11.88
CA GLN A 38 -0.06 -6.23 10.76
C GLN A 38 0.06 -4.74 11.14
N ALA A 39 -0.46 -4.33 12.30
CA ALA A 39 -0.41 -2.95 12.75
C ALA A 39 1.04 -2.49 12.98
N THR A 40 1.86 -3.26 13.69
CA THR A 40 3.27 -2.92 13.92
C THR A 40 4.03 -2.77 12.60
N ALA A 41 3.85 -3.69 11.66
CA ALA A 41 4.53 -3.63 10.38
C ALA A 41 4.05 -2.46 9.49
N ILE A 42 2.77 -2.08 9.60
CA ILE A 42 2.23 -0.89 8.95
C ILE A 42 2.88 0.36 9.53
N ASP A 43 2.94 0.48 10.86
CA ASP A 43 3.54 1.63 11.55
C ASP A 43 5.03 1.79 11.20
N GLU A 44 5.79 0.70 11.22
CA GLU A 44 7.20 0.67 10.80
C GLU A 44 7.37 1.15 9.36
N TRP A 45 6.52 0.68 8.45
CA TRP A 45 6.60 1.09 7.04
C TRP A 45 6.25 2.58 6.85
N LEU A 46 5.24 3.07 7.57
CA LEU A 46 4.78 4.47 7.50
C LEU A 46 5.77 5.46 8.11
N ALA A 47 6.64 5.01 9.02
CA ALA A 47 7.72 5.84 9.58
C ALA A 47 8.69 6.33 8.50
N GLU A 48 8.92 5.52 7.47
CA GLU A 48 9.81 5.83 6.35
C GLU A 48 9.05 6.29 5.08
N HIS A 49 7.76 5.96 4.99
CA HIS A 49 6.95 6.18 3.78
C HIS A 49 5.64 6.91 4.13
N PRO A 50 5.59 8.25 4.00
CA PRO A 50 4.37 9.00 4.24
C PRO A 50 3.20 8.47 3.39
N PRO A 51 2.02 8.22 3.99
CA PRO A 51 0.90 7.64 3.28
C PRO A 51 0.28 8.65 2.30
N GLY A 52 0.08 8.21 1.06
CA GLY A 52 -0.75 8.94 0.10
C GLY A 52 -2.25 8.83 0.42
N PRO A 53 -3.11 9.61 -0.27
CA PRO A 53 -4.54 9.69 0.04
C PRO A 53 -5.28 8.34 0.08
N LEU A 54 -4.95 7.43 -0.85
CA LEU A 54 -5.56 6.11 -0.91
C LEU A 54 -5.13 5.22 0.26
N MET A 55 -3.86 5.29 0.66
CA MET A 55 -3.34 4.54 1.80
C MET A 55 -4.07 4.99 3.07
N THR A 56 -4.13 6.31 3.30
CA THR A 56 -4.85 6.92 4.44
C THR A 56 -6.33 6.51 4.47
N TYR A 57 -7.00 6.50 3.33
CA TYR A 57 -8.38 6.03 3.25
C TYR A 57 -8.49 4.55 3.67
N THR A 58 -7.60 3.69 3.18
CA THR A 58 -7.63 2.26 3.53
C THR A 58 -7.25 1.99 4.98
N LEU A 59 -6.29 2.73 5.56
CA LEU A 59 -5.93 2.62 6.98
C LEU A 59 -7.17 2.86 7.84
N ARG A 60 -7.89 3.96 7.57
CA ARG A 60 -9.13 4.29 8.28
C ARG A 60 -10.23 3.25 8.08
N LYS A 61 -10.40 2.75 6.84
CA LYS A 61 -11.45 1.76 6.51
C LYS A 61 -11.22 0.43 7.23
N GLU A 62 -9.97 -0.02 7.27
CA GLU A 62 -9.58 -1.29 7.90
C GLU A 62 -9.40 -1.17 9.43
N GLY A 63 -9.39 0.06 9.96
CA GLY A 63 -9.24 0.35 11.39
C GLY A 63 -7.79 0.20 11.87
N PHE A 64 -6.84 0.59 11.03
CA PHE A 64 -5.45 0.84 11.41
C PHE A 64 -5.27 2.34 11.68
N ARG A 65 -4.39 2.68 12.63
CA ARG A 65 -4.19 4.04 13.11
C ARG A 65 -3.14 4.79 12.28
#